data_AF-A0A3E0KB94-F1
#
_entry.id   AF-A0A3E0KB94-F1
#
_cell.length_a   1.000
_cell.length_b   1.000
_cell.length_c   1.000
_cell.angle_alpha   90.00
_cell.angle_beta   90.00
_cell.angle_gamma   90.00
#
_symmetry.space_group_name_H-M   'P 1'
#
loop_
_entity.id
_entity.type
_entity.pdbx_description
1 polymer ?
#
loop_
_entity_poly.entity_id
_entity_poly.type
_entity_poly.pdbx_seq_one_letter_code
_entity_poly.pdbx_strand_id
1 'polypeptide(L)'
;IGNFVVDGAEGATHGGPPILQDDLGLPTLHALARTVRYLEQAGAKDDVSIIASGGLVTPGHFLKALALGADAVYIGTIALLATLHTQMLKAAPVEPAVQVALYTGRYSEDFDVDQGAQSLANFLRSCVREMELAVYALGKTAFRQLERSDLCSVDPEIARMCGIDYAAFPPDRQPFGPDGARAAGNGVAARRPGAGAGADGVPVGSAAGPDQDHHR
;
A
#
# COMPACT_ATOMS: atom_id res chain seq x y z
N ILE A 1 2.71 -16.61 20.25
CA ILE A 1 2.21 -15.76 19.14
C ILE A 1 3.26 -15.83 18.06
N GLY A 2 2.92 -16.37 16.88
CA GLY A 2 3.83 -16.46 15.74
C GLY A 2 3.91 -15.12 15.01
N ASN A 3 5.00 -14.87 14.28
CA ASN A 3 5.12 -13.70 13.41
C ASN A 3 5.43 -14.13 11.98
N PHE A 4 4.86 -13.40 11.02
CA PHE A 4 5.17 -13.59 9.60
C PHE A 4 5.35 -12.24 8.94
N VAL A 5 6.33 -12.18 8.03
CA VAL A 5 6.60 -10.99 7.23
C VAL A 5 5.89 -11.13 5.89
N VAL A 6 5.14 -10.11 5.51
CA VAL A 6 4.55 -9.96 4.18
C VAL A 6 5.43 -8.98 3.41
N ASP A 7 6.26 -9.51 2.53
CA ASP A 7 7.17 -8.73 1.68
C ASP A 7 6.58 -8.61 0.27
N GLY A 8 6.46 -7.38 -0.23
CA GLY A 8 6.00 -7.14 -1.59
C GLY A 8 7.11 -7.24 -2.63
N ALA A 9 6.71 -7.15 -3.90
CA ALA A 9 7.62 -7.16 -5.06
C ALA A 9 8.66 -6.02 -5.01
N GLU A 10 8.38 -4.95 -4.26
CA GLU A 10 9.25 -3.79 -4.10
C GLU A 10 10.39 -4.02 -3.08
N GLY A 11 10.57 -5.25 -2.59
CA GLY A 11 11.71 -5.66 -1.79
C GLY A 11 13.03 -5.60 -2.57
N ALA A 12 14.10 -5.16 -1.92
CA ALA A 12 15.43 -5.11 -2.55
C ALA A 12 16.19 -6.42 -2.36
N THR A 13 17.00 -6.79 -3.35
CA THR A 13 17.90 -7.95 -3.29
C THR A 13 19.28 -7.62 -3.83
N HIS A 14 20.31 -8.27 -3.30
CA HIS A 14 21.67 -8.21 -3.85
C HIS A 14 21.92 -9.44 -4.72
N GLY A 15 21.67 -9.30 -6.04
CA GLY A 15 22.10 -10.31 -7.02
C GLY A 15 21.07 -11.39 -7.39
N GLY A 16 19.77 -11.12 -7.29
CA GLY A 16 18.73 -12.01 -7.83
C GLY A 16 18.69 -12.00 -9.37
N PRO A 17 18.14 -13.03 -10.03
CA PRO A 17 17.87 -12.98 -11.48
C PRO A 17 16.87 -11.85 -11.80
N PRO A 18 17.12 -10.97 -12.79
CA PRO A 18 16.26 -9.81 -13.08
C PRO A 18 14.79 -10.16 -13.29
N ILE A 19 14.50 -11.25 -14.01
CA ILE A 19 13.12 -11.74 -14.21
C ILE A 19 12.38 -12.01 -12.89
N LEU A 20 13.08 -12.44 -11.83
CA LEU A 20 12.44 -12.68 -10.54
C LEU A 20 12.27 -11.37 -9.74
N GLN A 21 13.08 -10.35 -10.02
CA GLN A 21 12.99 -9.04 -9.36
C GLN A 21 11.90 -8.18 -10.01
N ASP A 22 11.80 -8.22 -11.33
CA ASP A 22 11.01 -7.26 -12.10
C ASP A 22 9.60 -7.77 -12.43
N ASP A 23 9.42 -9.10 -12.57
CA ASP A 23 8.17 -9.68 -13.09
C ASP A 23 7.42 -10.57 -12.09
N LEU A 24 7.93 -10.75 -10.87
CA LEU A 24 7.28 -11.60 -9.85
C LEU A 24 6.91 -10.84 -8.58
N GLY A 25 5.85 -11.35 -7.92
CA GLY A 25 5.37 -10.83 -6.65
C GLY A 25 4.08 -10.03 -6.77
N LEU A 26 3.58 -9.57 -5.63
CA LEU A 26 2.45 -8.64 -5.55
C LEU A 26 2.94 -7.32 -4.97
N PRO A 27 2.37 -6.18 -5.39
CA PRO A 27 2.69 -4.92 -4.74
C PRO A 27 2.39 -4.98 -3.24
N THR A 28 3.25 -4.36 -2.44
CA THR A 28 3.29 -4.53 -0.96
C THR A 28 1.92 -4.34 -0.30
N LEU A 29 1.22 -3.23 -0.60
CA LEU A 29 -0.08 -2.95 0.00
C LEU A 29 -1.17 -3.95 -0.45
N HIS A 30 -1.05 -4.51 -1.66
CA HIS A 30 -1.97 -5.51 -2.19
C HIS A 30 -1.78 -6.84 -1.47
N ALA A 31 -0.53 -7.27 -1.32
CA ALA A 31 -0.16 -8.48 -0.57
C ALA A 31 -0.61 -8.39 0.89
N LEU A 32 -0.38 -7.25 1.54
CA LEU A 32 -0.79 -7.00 2.91
C LEU A 32 -2.31 -7.06 3.08
N ALA A 33 -3.06 -6.29 2.29
CA ALA A 33 -4.52 -6.28 2.38
C ALA A 33 -5.13 -7.66 2.14
N ARG A 34 -4.59 -8.42 1.19
CA ARG A 34 -5.00 -9.81 0.93
C ARG A 34 -4.71 -10.72 2.11
N THR A 35 -3.53 -10.60 2.73
CA THR A 35 -3.10 -11.42 3.87
C THR A 35 -3.97 -11.15 5.09
N VAL A 36 -4.17 -9.88 5.43
CA VAL A 36 -5.00 -9.47 6.58
C VAL A 36 -6.43 -10.00 6.41
N ARG A 37 -7.04 -9.78 5.24
CA ARG A 37 -8.40 -10.29 4.95
C ARG A 37 -8.49 -11.80 5.07
N TYR A 38 -7.49 -12.53 4.59
CA TYR A 38 -7.47 -13.99 4.71
C TYR A 38 -7.41 -14.44 6.17
N LEU A 39 -6.54 -13.82 6.98
CA LEU A 39 -6.39 -14.14 8.39
C LEU A 39 -7.64 -13.79 9.21
N GLU A 40 -8.31 -12.69 8.88
CA GLU A 40 -9.61 -12.32 9.46
C GLU A 40 -10.69 -13.36 9.15
N GLN A 41 -10.78 -13.81 7.89
CA GLN A 41 -11.73 -14.85 7.48
C GLN A 41 -11.43 -16.21 8.12
N ALA A 42 -10.15 -16.51 8.36
CA ALA A 42 -9.72 -17.71 9.06
C ALA A 42 -9.88 -17.62 10.60
N GLY A 43 -10.22 -16.45 11.14
CA GLY A 43 -10.31 -16.21 12.58
C GLY A 43 -8.95 -16.23 13.30
N ALA A 44 -7.84 -16.05 12.56
CA ALA A 44 -6.48 -16.20 13.06
C ALA A 44 -5.71 -14.87 13.12
N LYS A 45 -6.34 -13.73 12.78
CA LYS A 45 -5.67 -12.41 12.76
C LYS A 45 -5.10 -12.02 14.13
N ASP A 46 -5.76 -12.40 15.21
CA ASP A 46 -5.35 -12.08 16.59
C ASP A 46 -4.29 -13.04 17.14
N ASP A 47 -4.05 -14.18 16.47
CA ASP A 47 -3.10 -15.20 16.91
C ASP A 47 -1.67 -14.98 16.35
N VAL A 48 -1.53 -14.08 15.38
CA VAL A 48 -0.28 -13.81 14.66
C VAL A 48 0.00 -12.33 14.53
N SER A 49 1.28 -11.96 14.58
CA SER A 49 1.72 -10.60 14.24
C SER A 49 2.18 -10.53 12.79
N ILE A 50 1.67 -9.52 12.07
CA ILE A 50 1.97 -9.27 10.66
C ILE A 50 2.96 -8.13 10.56
N ILE A 51 4.08 -8.37 9.90
CA ILE A 51 5.08 -7.34 9.62
C ILE A 51 5.06 -7.03 8.12
N ALA A 52 4.80 -5.78 7.75
CA ALA A 52 4.81 -5.36 6.34
C ALA A 52 6.22 -4.94 5.90
N SER A 53 6.63 -5.37 4.71
CA SER A 53 7.91 -5.05 4.08
C SER A 53 7.76 -4.87 2.57
N GLY A 54 8.74 -4.21 1.94
CA GLY A 54 8.81 -3.96 0.50
C GLY A 54 8.46 -2.52 0.14
N GLY A 55 9.39 -1.76 -0.44
CA GLY A 55 9.11 -0.39 -0.96
C GLY A 55 8.57 0.67 0.02
N LEU A 56 8.51 0.40 1.34
CA LEU A 56 8.02 1.35 2.34
C LEU A 56 9.15 2.33 2.71
N VAL A 57 9.02 3.59 2.28
CA VAL A 57 10.10 4.59 2.40
C VAL A 57 9.69 5.90 3.07
N THR A 58 8.40 6.12 3.32
CA THR A 58 7.89 7.35 3.94
C THR A 58 7.01 7.06 5.17
N PRO A 59 6.89 8.01 6.11
CA PRO A 59 5.94 7.92 7.23
C PRO A 59 4.51 7.59 6.79
N GLY A 60 4.06 8.19 5.68
CA GLY A 60 2.75 7.89 5.09
C GLY A 60 2.62 6.45 4.60
N HIS A 61 3.68 5.84 4.06
CA HIS A 61 3.66 4.41 3.71
C HIS A 61 3.51 3.55 4.97
N PHE A 62 4.22 3.91 6.05
CA PHE A 62 4.17 3.17 7.32
C PHE A 62 2.76 3.23 7.93
N LEU A 63 2.16 4.40 7.99
CA LEU A 63 0.78 4.57 8.48
C LEU A 63 -0.23 3.78 7.66
N LYS A 64 -0.11 3.78 6.33
CA LYS A 64 -0.98 2.99 5.46
C LYS A 64 -0.86 1.50 5.75
N ALA A 65 0.35 0.98 5.94
CA ALA A 65 0.56 -0.41 6.29
C ALA A 65 -0.08 -0.76 7.65
N LEU A 66 0.12 0.09 8.67
CA LEU A 66 -0.48 -0.10 9.99
C LEU A 66 -2.02 -0.08 9.91
N ALA A 67 -2.59 0.92 9.23
CA ALA A 67 -4.04 1.05 9.05
C ALA A 67 -4.67 -0.11 8.26
N LEU A 68 -3.91 -0.73 7.34
CA LEU A 68 -4.35 -1.94 6.62
C LEU A 68 -4.31 -3.21 7.48
N GLY A 69 -3.76 -3.15 8.70
CA GLY A 69 -3.75 -4.25 9.66
C GLY A 69 -2.37 -4.90 9.89
N ALA A 70 -1.28 -4.24 9.47
CA ALA A 70 0.06 -4.64 9.90
C ALA A 70 0.31 -4.23 11.36
N ASP A 71 1.02 -5.06 12.10
CA ASP A 71 1.40 -4.79 13.49
C ASP A 71 2.74 -4.05 13.58
N ALA A 72 3.60 -4.21 12.56
CA ALA A 72 4.86 -3.50 12.42
C ALA A 72 5.26 -3.31 10.95
N VAL A 73 6.24 -2.45 10.74
CA VAL A 73 6.86 -2.21 9.42
C VAL A 73 8.34 -2.54 9.51
N TYR A 74 8.81 -3.33 8.55
CA TYR A 74 10.22 -3.65 8.36
C TYR A 74 10.78 -2.79 7.22
N ILE A 75 11.95 -2.20 7.44
CA ILE A 75 12.63 -1.35 6.45
C ILE A 75 14.07 -1.82 6.23
N GLY A 76 14.50 -1.85 4.97
CA GLY A 76 15.87 -2.18 4.57
C GLY A 76 16.50 -1.02 3.81
N THR A 77 16.16 -0.88 2.53
CA THR A 77 16.76 0.10 1.61
C THR A 77 16.75 1.52 2.16
N ILE A 78 15.61 2.01 2.67
CA ILE A 78 15.53 3.36 3.21
C ILE A 78 16.36 3.54 4.49
N ALA A 79 16.49 2.51 5.32
CA ALA A 79 17.35 2.56 6.50
C ALA A 79 18.83 2.64 6.12
N LEU A 80 19.25 1.88 5.09
CA LEU A 80 20.59 1.96 4.54
C LEU A 80 20.87 3.36 3.96
N LEU A 81 19.95 3.91 3.16
CA LEU A 81 20.08 5.26 2.62
C LEU A 81 20.14 6.33 3.72
N ALA A 82 19.30 6.23 4.75
CA ALA A 82 19.32 7.14 5.90
C ALA A 82 20.66 7.08 6.65
N THR A 83 21.23 5.88 6.79
CA THR A 83 22.54 5.66 7.41
C THR A 83 23.67 6.33 6.61
N LEU A 84 23.60 6.29 5.27
CA LEU A 84 24.62 6.85 4.38
C LEU A 84 24.46 8.35 4.10
N HIS A 85 23.30 8.94 4.37
CA HIS A 85 22.92 10.27 3.87
C HIS A 85 23.97 11.37 4.09
N THR A 86 24.60 11.42 5.26
CA THR A 86 25.63 12.44 5.59
C THR A 86 27.03 12.12 5.07
N GLN A 87 27.25 10.90 4.58
CA GLN A 87 28.56 10.35 4.20
C GLN A 87 28.67 9.99 2.73
N MET A 88 27.60 10.22 1.97
CA MET A 88 27.43 9.79 0.57
C MET A 88 28.49 10.37 -0.39
N LEU A 89 29.07 11.54 -0.06
CA LEU A 89 30.10 12.19 -0.86
C LEU A 89 31.52 11.67 -0.62
N LYS A 90 31.76 10.90 0.45
CA LYS A 90 33.09 10.28 0.70
C LYS A 90 33.50 9.34 -0.45
N ALA A 91 32.54 8.87 -1.24
CA ALA A 91 32.75 7.98 -2.40
C ALA A 91 32.71 8.68 -3.77
N ALA A 92 32.65 10.02 -3.84
CA ALA A 92 32.58 10.73 -5.13
C ALA A 92 33.98 10.90 -5.79
N PRO A 93 34.13 10.74 -7.13
CA PRO A 93 33.10 10.76 -8.17
C PRO A 93 32.87 9.45 -8.94
N VAL A 94 33.39 8.30 -8.52
CA VAL A 94 33.51 7.12 -9.42
C VAL A 94 32.41 6.07 -9.26
N GLU A 95 31.72 5.96 -8.10
CA GLU A 95 30.89 4.79 -7.81
C GLU A 95 29.51 5.14 -7.19
N PRO A 96 28.44 4.36 -7.48
CA PRO A 96 27.11 4.59 -6.92
C PRO A 96 27.09 4.51 -5.39
N ALA A 97 26.44 5.47 -4.73
CA ALA A 97 26.35 5.64 -3.27
C ALA A 97 26.05 4.38 -2.44
N VAL A 98 25.25 3.46 -2.98
CA VAL A 98 24.91 2.17 -2.33
C VAL A 98 26.13 1.25 -2.14
N GLN A 99 27.21 1.42 -2.92
CA GLN A 99 28.43 0.64 -2.76
C GLN A 99 29.20 0.96 -1.48
N VAL A 100 28.98 2.11 -0.83
CA VAL A 100 29.55 2.42 0.50
C VAL A 100 28.96 1.53 1.59
N ALA A 101 27.68 1.15 1.46
CA ALA A 101 27.04 0.20 2.38
C ALA A 101 27.32 -1.28 2.04
N LEU A 102 27.83 -1.58 0.85
CA LEU A 102 28.18 -2.94 0.46
C LEU A 102 29.63 -3.23 0.89
N TYR A 103 29.82 -4.34 1.61
CA TYR A 103 31.11 -4.82 2.15
C TYR A 103 32.27 -4.89 1.11
N THR A 104 31.95 -4.81 -0.18
CA THR A 104 32.85 -4.89 -1.34
C THR A 104 33.31 -3.55 -1.90
N GLY A 105 32.82 -2.42 -1.39
CA GLY A 105 33.28 -1.09 -1.82
C GLY A 105 34.69 -0.77 -1.30
N ARG A 106 35.56 -0.19 -2.14
CA ARG A 106 36.91 0.28 -1.75
C ARG A 106 36.93 1.29 -0.60
N TYR A 107 35.76 1.83 -0.24
CA TYR A 107 35.55 2.88 0.77
C TYR A 107 34.81 2.38 2.03
N SER A 108 34.66 1.06 2.21
CA SER A 108 34.03 0.50 3.42
C SER A 108 34.78 0.89 4.71
N GLU A 109 36.08 1.16 4.62
CA GLU A 109 36.92 1.63 5.74
C GLU A 109 36.71 3.13 6.07
N ASP A 110 36.14 3.92 5.16
CA ASP A 110 35.91 5.37 5.36
C ASP A 110 34.55 5.71 6.00
N PHE A 111 33.72 4.68 6.21
CA PHE A 111 32.40 4.81 6.80
C PHE A 111 32.48 4.99 8.31
N ASP A 112 31.98 6.14 8.79
CA ASP A 112 31.85 6.44 10.22
C ASP A 112 30.55 5.84 10.74
N VAL A 113 30.67 4.75 11.51
CA VAL A 113 29.54 4.00 12.05
C VAL A 113 28.71 4.83 13.02
N ASP A 114 29.35 5.66 13.87
CA ASP A 114 28.64 6.47 14.86
C ASP A 114 27.82 7.56 14.19
N GLN A 115 28.40 8.22 13.18
CA GLN A 115 27.68 9.21 12.38
C GLN A 115 26.52 8.57 11.61
N GLY A 116 26.72 7.38 11.03
CA GLY A 116 25.66 6.65 10.32
C GLY A 116 24.52 6.23 11.25
N ALA A 117 24.83 5.71 12.44
CA ALA A 117 23.86 5.36 13.46
C ALA A 117 23.05 6.58 13.92
N GLN A 118 23.71 7.73 14.11
CA GLN A 118 23.02 8.97 14.47
C GLN A 118 22.10 9.46 13.36
N SER A 119 22.50 9.35 12.09
CA SER A 119 21.68 9.70 10.93
C SER A 119 20.43 8.81 10.84
N LEU A 120 20.58 7.50 11.00
CA LEU A 120 19.45 6.56 11.05
C LEU A 120 18.52 6.84 12.23
N ALA A 121 19.07 7.10 13.42
CA ALA A 121 18.28 7.44 14.60
C ALA A 121 17.48 8.74 14.40
N ASN A 122 18.06 9.74 13.75
CA ASN A 122 17.36 10.98 13.42
C ASN A 122 16.25 10.75 12.40
N PHE A 123 16.50 9.95 11.37
CA PHE A 123 15.48 9.54 10.39
C PHE A 123 14.29 8.85 11.07
N LEU A 124 14.54 7.82 11.87
CA LEU A 124 13.49 7.08 12.59
C LEU A 124 12.68 7.99 13.52
N ARG A 125 13.34 8.87 14.29
CA ARG A 125 12.65 9.85 15.15
C ARG A 125 11.82 10.84 14.34
N SER A 126 12.31 11.29 13.19
CA SER A 126 11.57 12.18 12.29
C SER A 126 10.31 11.49 11.76
N CYS A 127 10.45 10.24 11.31
CA CYS A 127 9.32 9.45 10.84
C CYS A 127 8.26 9.29 11.92
N VAL A 128 8.67 8.89 13.14
CA VAL A 128 7.73 8.71 14.26
C VAL A 128 6.99 10.01 14.57
N ARG A 129 7.68 11.16 14.61
CA ARG A 129 7.04 12.47 14.85
C ARG A 129 6.02 12.84 13.78
N GLU A 130 6.32 12.59 12.51
CA GLU A 130 5.37 12.84 11.42
C GLU A 130 4.16 11.91 11.51
N MET A 131 4.39 10.63 11.88
CA MET A 131 3.32 9.67 12.12
C MET A 131 2.42 10.09 13.30
N GLU A 132 3.02 10.59 14.39
CA GLU A 132 2.28 11.11 15.55
C GLU A 132 1.37 12.28 15.16
N LEU A 133 1.85 13.20 14.31
CA LEU A 133 1.04 14.32 13.80
C LEU A 133 -0.17 13.84 13.01
N ALA A 134 0.01 12.84 12.14
CA ALA A 134 -1.08 12.27 11.35
C ALA A 134 -2.11 11.55 12.25
N VAL A 135 -1.65 10.75 13.21
CA VAL A 135 -2.52 10.06 14.20
C VAL A 135 -3.30 11.07 15.04
N TYR A 136 -2.64 12.15 15.47
CA TYR A 136 -3.30 13.24 16.18
C TYR A 136 -4.37 13.92 15.33
N ALA A 137 -4.10 14.18 14.04
CA ALA A 137 -5.07 14.76 13.12
C ALA A 137 -6.31 13.86 12.88
N LEU A 138 -6.14 12.54 13.01
CA LEU A 138 -7.24 11.55 12.97
C LEU A 138 -8.02 11.47 14.29
N GLY A 139 -7.65 12.25 15.32
CA GLY A 139 -8.27 12.20 16.64
C GLY A 139 -7.90 10.95 17.44
N LYS A 140 -6.81 10.27 17.07
CA LYS A 140 -6.32 9.04 17.70
C LYS A 140 -5.13 9.34 18.60
N THR A 141 -4.88 8.46 19.57
CA THR A 141 -3.82 8.62 20.58
C THR A 141 -2.73 7.56 20.50
N ALA A 142 -2.93 6.51 19.69
CA ALA A 142 -1.96 5.45 19.51
C ALA A 142 -2.02 4.86 18.10
N PHE A 143 -0.86 4.43 17.56
CA PHE A 143 -0.78 3.80 16.23
C PHE A 143 -1.66 2.56 16.09
N ARG A 144 -1.82 1.77 17.15
CA ARG A 144 -2.67 0.57 17.16
C ARG A 144 -4.16 0.85 16.97
N GLN A 145 -4.58 2.11 17.07
CA GLN A 145 -5.95 2.53 16.80
C GLN A 145 -6.18 2.80 15.32
N LEU A 146 -5.14 2.81 14.48
CA LEU A 146 -5.29 2.98 13.05
C LEU A 146 -6.08 1.80 12.47
N GLU A 147 -7.04 2.12 11.61
CA GLU A 147 -7.97 1.18 11.02
C GLU A 147 -8.16 1.48 9.53
N ARG A 148 -8.70 0.52 8.78
CA ARG A 148 -8.98 0.69 7.35
C ARG A 148 -9.91 1.87 7.04
N SER A 149 -10.76 2.27 7.98
CA SER A 149 -11.63 3.46 7.87
C SER A 149 -10.89 4.79 7.95
N ASP A 150 -9.62 4.82 8.39
CA ASP A 150 -8.79 6.04 8.32
C ASP A 150 -8.19 6.26 6.92
N LEU A 151 -8.34 5.28 6.04
CA LEU A 151 -7.84 5.33 4.67
C LEU A 151 -8.99 5.56 3.69
N CYS A 152 -8.71 6.37 2.68
CA CYS A 152 -9.56 6.49 1.51
C CYS A 152 -8.73 6.40 0.22
N SER A 153 -9.35 5.93 -0.84
CA SER A 153 -8.77 5.90 -2.18
C SER A 153 -9.65 6.66 -3.16
N VAL A 154 -9.04 7.32 -4.13
CA VAL A 154 -9.73 7.90 -5.31
C VAL A 154 -9.90 6.89 -6.44
N ASP A 155 -9.26 5.73 -6.31
CA ASP A 155 -9.40 4.61 -7.22
C ASP A 155 -10.35 3.56 -6.61
N PRO A 156 -11.44 3.19 -7.30
CA PRO A 156 -12.43 2.24 -6.79
C PRO A 156 -11.90 0.80 -6.72
N GLU A 157 -10.99 0.39 -7.60
CA GLU A 157 -10.36 -0.94 -7.58
C GLU A 157 -9.47 -1.07 -6.34
N ILE A 158 -8.67 -0.05 -6.04
CA ILE A 158 -7.83 -0.01 -4.84
C ILE A 158 -8.70 0.04 -3.58
N ALA A 159 -9.75 0.86 -3.55
CA ALA A 159 -10.68 0.93 -2.42
C ALA A 159 -11.30 -0.45 -2.14
N ARG A 160 -11.83 -1.10 -3.18
CA ARG A 160 -12.43 -2.43 -3.13
C ARG A 160 -11.46 -3.50 -2.66
N MET A 161 -10.26 -3.52 -3.23
CA MET A 161 -9.27 -4.54 -2.93
C MET A 161 -8.75 -4.42 -1.50
N CYS A 162 -8.49 -3.20 -1.04
CA CYS A 162 -7.99 -2.93 0.31
C CYS A 162 -9.08 -2.97 1.38
N GLY A 163 -10.37 -2.91 1.00
CA GLY A 163 -11.48 -2.80 1.93
C GLY A 163 -11.45 -1.47 2.70
N ILE A 164 -11.13 -0.39 1.98
CA ILE A 164 -11.07 0.99 2.50
C ILE A 164 -12.12 1.86 1.81
N ASP A 165 -12.30 3.08 2.29
CA ASP A 165 -13.31 3.98 1.77
C ASP A 165 -12.99 4.48 0.36
N TYR A 166 -14.02 4.62 -0.46
CA TYR A 166 -13.91 5.22 -1.79
C TYR A 166 -14.31 6.71 -1.71
N ALA A 167 -13.40 7.59 -2.12
CA ALA A 167 -13.55 9.05 -1.98
C ALA A 167 -14.77 9.63 -2.73
N ALA A 168 -15.32 8.92 -3.71
CA ALA A 168 -16.52 9.36 -4.42
C ALA A 168 -17.82 9.16 -3.61
N PHE A 169 -17.77 8.46 -2.47
CA PHE A 169 -18.93 8.19 -1.62
C PHE A 169 -18.74 8.81 -0.23
N PRO A 170 -19.82 9.30 0.39
CA PRO A 170 -19.78 9.75 1.77
C PRO A 170 -19.60 8.55 2.72
N PRO A 171 -19.09 8.77 3.95
CA PRO A 171 -18.84 7.69 4.92
C PRO A 171 -20.04 6.78 5.21
N ASP A 172 -21.26 7.31 5.18
CA ASP A 172 -22.50 6.55 5.44
C ASP A 172 -22.96 5.68 4.27
N ARG A 173 -22.32 5.79 3.09
CA ARG A 173 -22.71 5.09 1.85
C ARG A 173 -21.54 4.43 1.16
N GLN A 174 -20.58 3.93 1.93
CA GLN A 174 -19.40 3.28 1.38
C GLN A 174 -19.75 1.96 0.69
N PRO A 175 -19.21 1.68 -0.51
CA PRO A 175 -19.46 0.41 -1.21
C PRO A 175 -18.52 -0.73 -0.78
N PHE A 176 -17.37 -0.42 -0.18
CA PHE A 176 -16.29 -1.40 0.06
C PHE A 176 -15.67 -1.38 1.45
N GLY A 177 -15.63 -0.22 2.10
CA GLY A 177 -15.02 -0.04 3.43
C GLY A 177 -15.69 -0.91 4.52
N PRO A 178 -15.19 -0.85 5.76
CA PRO A 178 -15.69 -1.67 6.87
C PRO A 178 -17.21 -1.60 7.06
N ASP A 179 -17.80 -0.43 6.83
CA ASP A 179 -19.25 -0.21 6.92
C ASP A 179 -20.02 -0.61 5.65
N GLY A 180 -19.38 -0.53 4.47
CA GLY A 180 -19.94 -1.00 3.20
C GLY A 180 -20.02 -2.53 3.10
N ALA A 181 -19.01 -3.23 3.62
CA ALA A 181 -19.01 -4.68 3.73
C ALA A 181 -20.14 -5.20 4.66
N ARG A 182 -20.47 -4.43 5.72
CA ARG A 182 -21.61 -4.71 6.61
C ARG A 182 -22.96 -4.49 5.93
N ALA A 183 -23.09 -3.44 5.11
CA ALA A 183 -24.31 -3.17 4.34
C ALA A 183 -24.58 -4.25 3.27
N ALA A 184 -23.52 -4.76 2.61
CA ALA A 184 -23.63 -5.86 1.65
C ALA A 184 -23.96 -7.23 2.31
N GLY A 185 -23.55 -7.44 3.57
CA GLY A 185 -23.88 -8.66 4.33
C GLY A 185 -25.33 -8.77 4.81
N ASN A 186 -26.05 -7.64 4.91
CA ASN A 186 -27.43 -7.57 5.39
C ASN A 186 -28.46 -7.18 4.33
N GLY A 187 -28.07 -7.12 3.04
CA GLY A 187 -28.93 -6.63 1.95
C GLY A 187 -28.93 -7.56 0.74
N VAL A 188 -29.97 -8.40 0.67
CA VAL A 188 -30.49 -9.06 -0.55
C VAL A 188 -29.57 -10.12 -1.17
N ALA A 189 -29.89 -11.38 -0.87
CA ALA A 189 -29.66 -12.48 -1.80
C ALA A 189 -30.21 -12.07 -3.17
N ALA A 190 -29.34 -11.87 -4.15
CA ALA A 190 -29.71 -11.58 -5.51
C ALA A 190 -30.60 -12.71 -6.04
N ARG A 191 -31.92 -12.51 -5.98
CA ARG A 191 -32.88 -13.31 -6.75
C ARG A 191 -32.48 -13.16 -8.21
N ARG A 192 -31.99 -14.25 -8.81
CA ARG A 192 -31.92 -14.36 -10.27
C ARG A 192 -33.35 -14.17 -10.81
N PRO A 193 -33.62 -13.21 -11.71
CA PRO A 193 -34.90 -13.20 -12.40
C PRO A 193 -34.90 -14.35 -13.40
N GLY A 194 -35.62 -15.41 -13.07
CA GLY A 194 -36.03 -16.44 -14.00
C GLY A 194 -37.18 -15.93 -14.87
N ALA A 195 -37.07 -16.23 -16.16
CA ALA A 195 -38.06 -16.26 -17.23
C ALA A 195 -39.54 -15.95 -16.90
N GLY A 196 -40.16 -15.04 -17.65
CA GLY A 196 -41.61 -15.04 -17.89
C GLY A 196 -42.29 -13.69 -18.15
N ALA A 197 -42.45 -13.36 -19.43
CA ALA A 197 -43.55 -12.64 -20.11
C ALA A 197 -44.19 -11.36 -19.48
N GLY A 198 -44.20 -10.27 -20.27
CA GLY A 198 -45.12 -9.13 -20.10
C GLY A 198 -44.71 -7.94 -20.96
N ALA A 199 -45.63 -7.41 -21.77
CA ALA A 199 -45.41 -6.53 -22.91
C ALA A 199 -45.10 -5.05 -22.58
N ASP A 200 -44.81 -4.31 -23.66
CA ASP A 200 -44.80 -2.85 -23.85
C ASP A 200 -43.53 -2.14 -23.34
N GLY A 201 -42.62 -1.59 -24.15
CA GLY A 201 -42.74 -0.91 -25.44
C GLY A 201 -42.30 0.55 -25.23
N VAL A 202 -41.23 1.01 -25.92
CA VAL A 202 -40.89 2.41 -26.31
C VAL A 202 -39.47 2.40 -26.95
N PRO A 203 -39.20 3.23 -27.98
CA PRO A 203 -38.37 2.87 -29.12
C PRO A 203 -36.92 3.36 -29.05
N VAL A 204 -36.03 2.65 -29.74
CA VAL A 204 -34.65 3.09 -30.01
C VAL A 204 -34.64 3.84 -31.34
N GLY A 205 -34.43 5.15 -31.29
CA GLY A 205 -34.21 5.99 -32.46
C GLY A 205 -32.84 5.68 -33.08
N SER A 206 -32.85 5.13 -34.30
CA SER A 206 -31.68 4.95 -35.16
C SER A 206 -31.47 6.24 -35.97
N ALA A 207 -30.27 6.81 -35.91
CA ALA A 207 -29.83 7.86 -36.84
C ALA A 207 -28.73 7.29 -37.74
N ALA A 208 -29.07 7.05 -39.00
CA ALA A 208 -28.13 6.80 -40.08
C ALA A 208 -28.66 7.39 -41.40
N GLY A 209 -27.91 8.37 -41.94
CA GLY A 209 -27.89 8.79 -43.35
C GLY A 209 -29.08 9.65 -43.87
N PRO A 210 -28.89 10.42 -44.96
CA PRO A 210 -27.98 10.11 -46.05
C PRO A 210 -27.06 11.25 -46.54
N ASP A 211 -26.05 10.80 -47.27
CA ASP A 211 -25.15 11.50 -48.20
C ASP A 211 -25.94 12.32 -49.24
N GLN A 212 -25.58 13.60 -49.44
CA GLN A 212 -25.74 14.30 -50.73
C GLN A 212 -24.62 15.35 -50.94
N ASP A 213 -24.23 15.36 -52.19
CA ASP A 213 -23.06 15.95 -52.84
C ASP A 213 -23.20 17.47 -53.11
N HIS A 214 -22.07 18.08 -53.47
CA HIS A 214 -21.89 19.33 -54.25
C HIS A 214 -22.00 20.73 -53.58
N HIS A 215 -20.83 21.40 -53.47
CA HIS A 215 -20.42 22.60 -54.25
C HIS A 215 -19.58 23.63 -53.46
N ARG A 216 -18.45 23.98 -54.08
CA ARG A 216 -17.52 25.13 -53.89
C ARG A 216 -16.43 25.01 -52.85
#